data_AF-A0A9W7FMR0-F1
#
_entry.id   AF-A0A9W7FMR0-F1
#
_cell.length_a   1.000
_cell.length_b   1.000
_cell.length_c   1.000
_cell.angle_alpha   90.00
_cell.angle_beta   90.00
_cell.angle_gamma   90.00
#
_symmetry.space_group_name_H-M   'P 1'
#
loop_
_entity.id
_entity.type
_entity.pdbx_description
1 polymer ?
#
loop_
_entity_poly.entity_id
_entity_poly.type
_entity_poly.pdbx_seq_one_letter_code
_entity_poly.pdbx_strand_id
1 'polypeptide(L)'
;MVNFTMLIQLRHPQEVGGLPFAVSILTSVVGSFVSVYAYSNYYNGDEKIHGETLQTVLISLVAIWFVSAVTFALVIKREYLHTFYDMDTASTYNRKWILHLREDQDLEKSAVLSLHPDVYKAWGDELIKLWTIKNWNRWEEEKPAWFTDTWIEGVPNEYIPFEWRVKYKKTKGRVDDSQLQNRRGSISVRELVGGKEKR
;
A
#
# COMPACT_ATOMS: atom_id res chain seq x y z
N MET A 1 -14.28 6.50 2.48
CA MET A 1 -14.64 7.83 1.96
C MET A 1 -14.02 8.87 2.88
N VAL A 2 -13.18 9.77 2.35
CA VAL A 2 -12.70 10.95 3.10
C VAL A 2 -13.95 11.79 3.39
N ASN A 3 -14.30 11.90 4.67
CA ASN A 3 -15.49 12.63 5.11
C ASN A 3 -15.25 14.14 4.99
N PHE A 4 -16.32 14.94 4.97
CA PHE A 4 -16.32 16.41 4.81
C PHE A 4 -15.46 17.22 5.81
N THR A 5 -14.80 16.54 6.75
CA THR A 5 -14.01 17.11 7.84
C THR A 5 -12.58 17.51 7.46
N MET A 6 -12.14 17.34 6.20
CA MET A 6 -10.83 17.80 5.71
C MET A 6 -9.62 17.30 6.54
N LEU A 7 -9.68 16.07 7.07
CA LEU A 7 -8.61 15.49 7.88
C LEU A 7 -7.35 15.25 7.04
N ILE A 8 -6.29 16.00 7.36
CA ILE A 8 -4.97 15.93 6.67
C ILE A 8 -4.30 14.56 6.84
N GLN A 9 -4.66 13.79 7.87
CA GLN A 9 -4.08 12.48 8.17
C GLN A 9 -4.30 11.43 7.06
N LEU A 10 -5.35 11.56 6.24
CA LEU A 10 -5.65 10.61 5.15
C LEU A 10 -4.81 10.85 3.88
N ARG A 11 -3.83 11.76 3.92
CA ARG A 11 -3.03 12.16 2.75
C ARG A 11 -1.88 11.21 2.43
N HIS A 12 -1.42 10.39 3.38
CA HIS A 12 -0.30 9.48 3.13
C HIS A 12 -0.62 8.57 1.93
N PRO A 13 0.35 8.26 1.03
CA PRO A 13 0.12 7.39 -0.13
C PRO A 13 -0.49 6.04 0.22
N GLN A 14 -0.27 5.55 1.44
CA GLN A 14 -0.83 4.29 1.94
C GLN A 14 -2.32 4.37 2.34
N GLU A 15 -2.88 5.57 2.46
CA GLU A 15 -4.30 5.80 2.77
C GLU A 15 -5.07 6.08 1.48
N VAL A 16 -5.21 7.36 1.11
CA VAL A 16 -5.98 7.79 -0.06
C VAL A 16 -5.06 8.40 -1.11
N GLY A 17 -3.96 9.05 -0.71
CA GLY A 17 -3.04 9.75 -1.60
C GLY A 17 -3.49 11.18 -1.96
N GLY A 18 -2.59 11.95 -2.58
CA GLY A 18 -2.78 13.39 -2.81
C GLY A 18 -3.93 13.75 -3.76
N LEU A 19 -4.04 13.04 -4.89
CA LEU A 19 -5.04 13.33 -5.93
C LEU A 19 -6.50 13.09 -5.50
N PRO A 20 -6.88 11.89 -5.02
CA PRO A 20 -8.26 11.67 -4.55
C PRO A 20 -8.62 12.53 -3.34
N PHE A 21 -7.64 12.91 -2.50
CA PHE A 21 -7.84 13.95 -1.49
C PHE A 21 -8.21 15.30 -2.14
N ALA A 22 -7.44 15.78 -3.13
CA ALA A 22 -7.74 17.04 -3.83
C ALA A 22 -9.10 17.01 -4.55
N VAL A 23 -9.43 15.89 -5.22
CA VAL A 23 -10.74 15.70 -5.86
C VAL A 23 -11.87 15.76 -4.84
N SER A 24 -11.71 15.16 -3.65
CA SER A 24 -12.74 15.22 -2.61
C SER A 24 -13.00 16.65 -2.11
N ILE A 25 -11.94 17.46 -2.00
CA ILE A 25 -12.06 18.88 -1.65
C ILE A 25 -12.81 19.65 -2.75
N LEU A 26 -12.43 19.46 -4.01
CA LEU A 26 -13.09 20.12 -5.14
C LEU A 26 -14.56 19.74 -5.24
N THR A 27 -14.89 18.45 -5.13
CA THR A 27 -16.28 17.96 -5.13
C THR A 27 -17.07 18.55 -3.96
N SER A 28 -16.46 18.75 -2.79
CA SER A 28 -17.13 19.37 -1.64
C SER A 28 -17.43 20.85 -1.86
N VAL A 29 -16.48 21.61 -2.44
CA VAL A 29 -16.68 23.02 -2.77
C VAL A 29 -17.78 23.16 -3.83
N VAL A 30 -17.67 22.42 -4.94
CA VAL A 30 -18.67 22.44 -6.03
C VAL A 30 -20.04 22.00 -5.51
N GLY A 31 -20.10 20.93 -4.72
CA GLY A 31 -21.34 20.43 -4.12
C GLY A 31 -22.03 21.48 -3.24
N SER A 32 -21.26 22.31 -2.53
CA SER A 32 -21.81 23.39 -1.70
C SER A 32 -22.41 24.53 -2.53
N PHE A 33 -21.84 24.84 -3.71
CA PHE A 33 -22.46 25.81 -4.62
C PHE A 33 -23.70 25.23 -5.30
N VAL A 34 -23.65 23.96 -5.71
CA VAL A 34 -24.79 23.26 -6.31
C VAL A 34 -25.95 23.16 -5.31
N SER A 35 -25.68 22.93 -4.02
CA SER A 35 -26.73 22.86 -3.00
C SER A 35 -27.41 24.22 -2.79
N VAL A 36 -26.65 25.33 -2.74
CA VAL A 36 -27.22 26.69 -2.66
C VAL A 36 -28.02 27.03 -3.92
N TYR A 37 -27.51 26.67 -5.10
CA TYR A 37 -28.23 26.85 -6.36
C TYR A 37 -29.53 26.06 -6.39
N ALA A 38 -29.51 24.79 -5.98
CA ALA A 38 -30.69 23.93 -5.93
C ALA A 38 -31.70 24.45 -4.89
N TYR A 39 -31.25 24.86 -3.70
CA TYR A 39 -32.09 25.46 -2.68
C TYR A 39 -32.78 26.74 -3.18
N SER A 40 -32.04 27.62 -3.86
CA SER A 40 -32.59 28.88 -4.37
C SER A 40 -33.68 28.66 -5.44
N ASN A 41 -33.51 27.65 -6.31
CA ASN A 41 -34.40 27.43 -7.46
C ASN A 41 -35.56 26.46 -7.21
N TYR A 42 -35.39 25.46 -6.32
CA TYR A 42 -36.39 24.39 -6.14
C TYR A 42 -37.12 24.43 -4.79
N TYR A 43 -36.63 25.19 -3.81
CA TYR A 43 -37.28 25.30 -2.51
C TYR A 43 -38.28 26.48 -2.49
N ASN A 44 -39.56 26.15 -2.32
CA ASN A 44 -40.68 27.09 -2.18
C ASN A 44 -41.40 26.86 -0.83
N GLY A 45 -40.66 26.96 0.27
CA GLY A 45 -41.24 26.99 1.62
C GLY A 45 -41.45 28.42 2.11
N ASP A 46 -42.42 28.62 3.01
CA ASP A 46 -42.72 29.93 3.60
C ASP A 46 -41.56 30.49 4.45
N GLU A 47 -40.64 29.64 4.92
CA GLU A 47 -39.42 29.99 5.66
C GLU A 47 -38.16 30.01 4.77
N LYS A 48 -38.26 30.54 3.54
CA LYS A 48 -37.11 30.60 2.62
C LYS A 48 -36.07 31.62 3.10
N ILE A 49 -34.85 31.15 3.35
CA ILE A 49 -33.70 32.02 3.64
C ILE A 49 -33.32 32.78 2.37
N HIS A 50 -33.01 34.08 2.52
CA HIS A 50 -32.57 34.91 1.41
C HIS A 50 -31.33 34.31 0.73
N GLY A 51 -31.42 34.08 -0.58
CA GLY A 51 -30.35 33.45 -1.37
C GLY A 51 -29.02 34.21 -1.30
N GLU A 52 -29.06 35.54 -1.22
CA GLU A 52 -27.89 36.42 -1.09
C GLU A 52 -27.15 36.19 0.23
N THR A 53 -27.88 35.98 1.34
CA THR A 53 -27.27 35.68 2.64
C THR A 53 -26.57 34.34 2.61
N LEU A 54 -27.19 33.31 2.02
CA LEU A 54 -26.59 31.98 1.84
C LEU A 54 -25.32 32.02 0.98
N GLN A 55 -25.34 32.75 -0.13
CA GLN A 55 -24.17 32.93 -0.99
C GLN A 55 -23.04 33.67 -0.25
N THR A 56 -23.38 34.73 0.49
CA THR A 56 -22.39 35.50 1.26
C THR A 56 -21.72 34.64 2.33
N VAL A 57 -22.50 33.86 3.08
CA VAL A 57 -21.98 32.92 4.09
C VAL A 57 -21.08 31.87 3.42
N LEU A 58 -21.52 31.28 2.31
CA LEU A 58 -20.72 30.29 1.58
C LEU A 58 -19.39 30.87 1.08
N ILE A 59 -19.42 32.05 0.46
CA ILE A 59 -18.20 32.74 -0.03
C ILE A 59 -17.27 33.04 1.15
N SER A 60 -17.80 33.50 2.28
CA SER A 60 -16.98 33.79 3.47
C SER A 60 -16.28 32.55 4.02
N LEU A 61 -16.98 31.40 4.06
CA LEU A 61 -16.40 30.12 4.50
C LEU A 61 -15.31 29.64 3.53
N VAL A 62 -15.56 29.72 2.23
CA VAL A 62 -14.55 29.38 1.20
C VAL A 62 -13.35 30.32 1.29
N ALA A 63 -13.56 31.60 1.56
CA ALA A 63 -12.48 32.57 1.73
C ALA A 63 -11.61 32.26 2.96
N ILE A 64 -12.22 31.95 4.11
CA ILE A 64 -11.50 31.52 5.32
C ILE A 64 -10.68 30.26 5.05
N TRP A 65 -11.26 29.30 4.34
CA TRP A 65 -10.57 28.10 3.91
C TRP A 65 -9.38 28.42 2.99
N PHE A 66 -9.56 29.30 2.00
CA PHE A 66 -8.50 29.67 1.07
C PHE A 66 -7.35 30.39 1.79
N VAL A 67 -7.65 31.30 2.72
CA VAL A 67 -6.64 31.95 3.57
C VAL A 67 -5.88 30.91 4.39
N SER A 68 -6.57 29.91 4.94
CA SER A 68 -5.95 28.81 5.70
C SER A 68 -5.04 27.95 4.80
N ALA A 69 -5.49 27.64 3.58
CA ALA A 69 -4.73 26.87 2.60
C ALA A 69 -3.48 27.63 2.11
N VAL A 70 -3.58 28.94 1.86
CA VAL A 70 -2.45 29.81 1.51
C VAL A 70 -1.46 29.88 2.66
N THR A 71 -1.94 30.14 3.89
CA THR A 71 -1.07 30.18 5.08
C THR A 71 -0.34 28.85 5.27
N PHE A 72 -1.04 27.73 5.10
CA PHE A 72 -0.46 26.40 5.13
C PHE A 72 0.61 26.20 4.05
N ALA A 73 0.35 26.62 2.80
CA ALA A 73 1.31 26.52 1.70
C ALA A 73 2.55 27.40 1.91
N LEU A 74 2.43 28.50 2.66
CA LEU A 74 3.56 29.36 3.03
C LEU A 74 4.36 28.80 4.21
N VAL A 75 3.71 28.11 5.16
CA VAL A 75 4.35 27.54 6.35
C VAL A 75 5.02 26.20 6.06
N ILE A 76 4.47 25.41 5.12
CA ILE A 76 5.01 24.10 4.81
C ILE A 76 6.39 24.19 4.15
N LYS A 77 7.27 23.26 4.53
CA LYS A 77 8.56 23.06 3.88
C LYS A 77 8.33 22.75 2.39
N ARG A 78 8.93 23.55 1.50
CA ARG A 78 8.77 23.41 0.03
C ARG A 78 9.11 22.02 -0.49
N GLU A 79 10.03 21.33 0.17
CA GLU A 79 10.40 19.94 -0.15
C GLU A 79 9.22 18.97 -0.04
N TYR A 80 8.21 19.25 0.78
CA TYR A 80 7.01 18.41 0.91
C TYR A 80 5.83 18.89 0.05
N LEU A 81 5.99 19.97 -0.74
CA LEU A 81 4.94 20.39 -1.67
C LEU A 81 4.78 19.39 -2.82
N HIS A 82 5.86 18.69 -3.20
CA HIS A 82 5.77 17.69 -4.26
C HIS A 82 4.77 16.59 -3.92
N THR A 83 4.69 16.21 -2.64
CA THR A 83 3.80 15.18 -2.13
C THR A 83 2.31 15.52 -2.26
N PHE A 84 1.95 16.75 -2.66
CA PHE A 84 0.55 17.17 -2.91
C PHE A 84 0.10 16.88 -4.33
N TYR A 85 1.00 17.03 -5.30
CA TYR A 85 0.72 16.73 -6.70
C TYR A 85 1.30 15.37 -7.12
N ASP A 86 2.15 14.77 -6.29
CA ASP A 86 2.67 13.43 -6.55
C ASP A 86 1.51 12.43 -6.55
N MET A 87 1.40 11.69 -7.64
CA MET A 87 0.34 10.71 -7.85
C MET A 87 0.82 9.30 -7.52
N ASP A 88 1.89 9.17 -6.73
CA ASP A 88 2.41 7.88 -6.31
C ASP A 88 1.33 7.12 -5.54
N THR A 89 0.87 6.01 -6.14
CA THR A 89 0.07 4.99 -5.46
C THR A 89 0.87 4.42 -4.28
N ALA A 90 0.20 3.97 -3.21
CA ALA A 90 0.80 3.21 -2.12
C ALA A 90 1.83 2.18 -2.60
N SER A 91 1.47 1.44 -3.66
CA SER A 91 2.30 0.43 -4.30
C SER A 91 3.60 0.99 -4.87
N THR A 92 3.54 2.05 -5.67
CA THR A 92 4.72 2.71 -6.25
C THR A 92 5.61 3.33 -5.18
N TYR A 93 4.99 3.97 -4.17
CA TYR A 93 5.71 4.55 -3.02
C TYR A 93 6.48 3.48 -2.25
N ASN A 94 5.82 2.37 -1.87
CA ASN A 94 6.46 1.28 -1.14
C ASN A 94 7.54 0.59 -2.00
N ARG A 95 7.34 0.45 -3.32
CA ARG A 95 8.36 -0.05 -4.24
C ARG A 95 9.59 0.87 -4.28
N LYS A 96 9.40 2.19 -4.39
CA LYS A 96 10.49 3.17 -4.31
C LYS A 96 11.20 3.07 -2.96
N TRP A 97 10.47 2.97 -1.86
CA TRP A 97 11.03 2.84 -0.52
C TRP A 97 11.94 1.59 -0.40
N ILE A 98 11.47 0.42 -0.85
CA ILE A 98 12.27 -0.83 -0.86
C ILE A 98 13.55 -0.69 -1.70
N LEU A 99 13.49 0.00 -2.83
CA LEU A 99 14.65 0.23 -3.70
C LEU A 99 15.68 1.19 -3.09
N HIS A 100 15.25 2.16 -2.27
CA HIS A 100 16.14 3.14 -1.63
C HIS A 100 16.76 2.63 -0.32
N LEU A 101 16.19 1.59 0.29
CA LEU A 101 16.76 0.95 1.48
C LEU A 101 18.12 0.32 1.16
N ARG A 102 19.11 0.61 2.00
CA ARG A 102 20.48 0.11 1.84
C ARG A 102 20.56 -1.41 2.11
N GLU A 103 21.66 -2.05 1.71
CA GLU A 103 21.87 -3.50 1.92
C GLU A 103 22.06 -3.89 3.40
N ASP A 104 22.38 -2.93 4.28
CA ASP A 104 22.52 -3.11 5.73
C ASP A 104 21.18 -2.99 6.51
N GLN A 105 20.09 -2.59 5.84
CA GLN A 105 18.77 -2.41 6.45
C GLN A 105 17.84 -3.60 6.23
N ASP A 106 18.37 -4.82 6.36
CA ASP A 106 17.63 -6.06 6.14
C ASP A 106 16.44 -6.23 7.10
N LEU A 107 16.55 -5.75 8.34
CA LEU A 107 15.46 -5.75 9.31
C LEU A 107 14.25 -4.93 8.82
N GLU A 108 14.50 -3.77 8.23
CA GLU A 108 13.43 -2.90 7.73
C GLU A 108 12.76 -3.51 6.49
N LYS A 109 13.55 -4.15 5.61
CA LYS A 109 13.03 -4.90 4.46
C LYS A 109 12.26 -6.15 4.87
N SER A 110 12.68 -6.85 5.93
CA SER A 110 12.03 -8.08 6.39
C SER A 110 10.62 -7.84 6.93
N ALA A 111 10.35 -6.63 7.45
CA ALA A 111 9.02 -6.23 7.91
C ALA A 111 7.98 -6.21 6.78
N VAL A 112 8.40 -6.04 5.52
CA VAL A 112 7.50 -6.11 4.36
C VAL A 112 6.89 -7.51 4.22
N LEU A 113 7.68 -8.55 4.50
CA LEU A 113 7.22 -9.94 4.44
C LEU A 113 6.27 -10.32 5.59
N SER A 114 6.15 -9.46 6.61
CA SER A 114 5.13 -9.61 7.66
C SER A 114 3.76 -9.07 7.23
N LEU A 115 3.66 -8.33 6.12
CA LEU A 115 2.38 -7.91 5.53
C LEU A 115 1.72 -9.07 4.78
N HIS A 116 0.41 -8.95 4.50
CA HIS A 116 -0.30 -9.95 3.72
C HIS A 116 0.30 -10.06 2.29
N PRO A 117 0.49 -11.28 1.73
CA PRO A 117 1.17 -11.46 0.44
C PRO A 117 0.62 -10.65 -0.73
N ASP A 118 -0.69 -10.48 -0.79
CA ASP A 118 -1.35 -9.69 -1.84
C ASP A 118 -0.89 -8.24 -1.86
N VAL A 119 -0.48 -7.71 -0.70
CA VAL A 119 -0.04 -6.32 -0.56
C VAL A 119 1.25 -6.10 -1.35
N TYR A 120 2.29 -6.88 -1.10
CA TYR A 120 3.55 -6.70 -1.81
C TYR A 120 3.56 -7.34 -3.21
N LYS A 121 2.66 -8.30 -3.50
CA LYS A 121 2.38 -8.74 -4.89
C LYS A 121 1.86 -7.60 -5.75
N ALA A 122 0.98 -6.77 -5.20
CA ALA A 122 0.52 -5.56 -5.89
C ALA A 122 1.63 -4.52 -6.11
N TRP A 123 2.80 -4.66 -5.48
CA TRP A 123 3.94 -3.75 -5.60
C TRP A 123 4.96 -4.15 -6.68
N GLY A 124 4.82 -5.34 -7.28
CA GLY A 124 5.87 -5.92 -8.12
C GLY A 124 6.90 -6.65 -7.25
N ASP A 125 6.46 -7.79 -6.71
CA ASP A 125 7.14 -8.62 -5.72
C ASP A 125 8.44 -9.28 -6.18
N GLU A 126 8.76 -9.23 -7.47
CA GLU A 126 10.01 -9.77 -8.03
C GLU A 126 11.24 -9.24 -7.31
N LEU A 127 11.25 -7.94 -6.95
CA LEU A 127 12.36 -7.33 -6.23
C LEU A 127 12.55 -7.94 -4.84
N ILE A 128 11.45 -8.14 -4.11
CA ILE A 128 11.46 -8.74 -2.78
C ILE A 128 11.86 -10.20 -2.90
N LYS A 129 11.32 -10.93 -3.87
CA LYS A 129 11.66 -12.33 -4.15
C LYS A 129 13.14 -12.51 -4.44
N LEU A 130 13.72 -11.69 -5.31
CA LEU A 130 15.15 -11.74 -5.62
C LEU A 130 16.02 -11.40 -4.41
N TRP A 131 15.64 -10.37 -3.64
CA TRP A 131 16.34 -9.99 -2.41
C TRP A 131 16.29 -11.12 -1.37
N THR A 132 15.13 -11.72 -1.13
CA THR A 132 14.95 -12.83 -0.18
C THR A 132 15.77 -14.04 -0.60
N ILE A 133 15.72 -14.43 -1.88
CA ILE A 133 16.47 -15.59 -2.39
C ILE A 133 17.98 -15.35 -2.31
N LYS A 134 18.46 -14.15 -2.67
CA LYS A 134 19.88 -13.80 -2.65
C LYS A 134 20.47 -13.83 -1.23
N ASN A 135 19.71 -13.34 -0.24
CA ASN A 135 20.22 -13.16 1.12
C ASN A 135 19.92 -14.34 2.06
N TRP A 136 19.08 -15.30 1.66
CA TRP A 136 18.65 -16.40 2.52
C TRP A 136 19.81 -17.20 3.12
N ASN A 137 20.82 -17.53 2.31
CA ASN A 137 21.99 -18.28 2.79
C ASN A 137 22.77 -17.50 3.84
N ARG A 138 22.91 -16.18 3.65
CA ARG A 138 23.56 -15.28 4.62
C ARG A 138 22.79 -15.27 5.93
N TRP A 139 21.46 -15.14 5.90
CA TRP A 139 20.65 -15.13 7.13
C TRP A 139 20.66 -16.46 7.87
N GLU A 140 20.82 -17.57 7.16
CA GLU A 140 20.96 -18.89 7.78
C GLU A 140 22.28 -19.04 8.53
N GLU A 141 23.36 -18.45 8.01
CA GLU A 141 24.69 -18.43 8.61
C GLU A 141 24.76 -17.44 9.78
N GLU A 142 24.30 -16.21 9.57
CA GLU A 142 24.37 -15.11 10.53
C GLU A 142 23.30 -15.19 11.63
N LYS A 143 22.16 -15.83 11.34
CA LYS A 143 20.97 -15.94 12.20
C LYS A 143 20.60 -14.61 12.89
N PRO A 144 20.24 -13.58 12.10
CA PRO A 144 19.90 -12.28 12.66
C PRO A 144 18.67 -12.40 13.58
N ALA A 145 18.56 -11.53 14.58
CA ALA A 145 17.56 -11.63 15.64
C ALA A 145 16.09 -11.66 15.15
N TRP A 146 15.82 -11.11 13.96
CA TRP A 146 14.49 -11.11 13.33
C TRP A 146 14.18 -12.38 12.52
N PHE A 147 15.19 -13.16 12.13
CA PHE A 147 15.07 -14.40 11.37
C PHE A 147 14.69 -15.57 12.29
N THR A 148 13.47 -15.48 12.82
CA THR A 148 12.87 -16.43 13.74
C THR A 148 12.00 -17.43 12.99
N ASP A 149 11.76 -18.62 13.57
CA ASP A 149 10.86 -19.62 12.98
C ASP A 149 9.47 -19.03 12.68
N THR A 150 8.95 -18.17 13.57
CA THR A 150 7.68 -17.45 13.37
C THR A 150 7.69 -16.51 12.17
N TRP A 151 8.82 -15.85 11.92
CA TRP A 151 8.96 -14.98 10.74
C TRP A 151 9.01 -15.84 9.47
N ILE A 152 9.82 -16.90 9.47
CA ILE A 152 9.97 -17.83 8.33
C ILE A 152 8.63 -18.47 7.96
N GLU A 153 7.79 -18.81 8.94
CA GLU A 153 6.44 -19.34 8.73
C GLU A 153 5.48 -18.36 8.04
N GLY A 154 5.68 -17.06 8.24
CA GLY A 154 4.91 -16.00 7.59
C GLY A 154 5.30 -15.79 6.12
N VAL A 155 6.50 -16.21 5.71
CA VAL A 155 7.01 -16.00 4.35
C VAL A 155 6.41 -17.02 3.38
N PRO A 156 5.80 -16.60 2.25
CA PRO A 156 5.30 -17.56 1.28
C PRO A 156 6.43 -18.34 0.60
N ASN A 157 6.15 -19.59 0.27
CA ASN A 157 7.12 -20.54 -0.31
C ASN A 157 7.84 -20.00 -1.56
N GLU A 158 7.18 -19.19 -2.36
CA GLU A 158 7.75 -18.62 -3.58
C GLU A 158 8.91 -17.63 -3.32
N TYR A 159 8.99 -17.06 -2.12
CA TYR A 159 10.09 -16.15 -1.70
C TYR A 159 11.24 -16.89 -1.03
N ILE A 160 11.06 -18.16 -0.67
CA ILE A 160 12.08 -19.00 -0.02
C ILE A 160 12.83 -19.82 -1.08
N PRO A 161 14.17 -19.92 -1.06
CA PRO A 161 14.89 -20.79 -1.97
C PRO A 161 14.47 -22.26 -1.85
N PHE A 162 14.49 -22.99 -2.96
CA PHE A 162 13.96 -24.36 -3.01
C PHE A 162 14.59 -25.32 -2.01
N GLU A 163 15.89 -25.18 -1.78
CA GLU A 163 16.68 -26.01 -0.87
C GLU A 163 16.17 -25.90 0.58
N TRP A 164 15.81 -24.69 0.99
CA TRP A 164 15.34 -24.38 2.34
C TRP A 164 13.86 -24.65 2.53
N ARG A 165 13.07 -24.67 1.45
CA ARG A 165 11.63 -25.00 1.53
C ARG A 165 11.36 -26.36 2.16
N VAL A 166 12.22 -27.36 1.94
CA VAL A 166 12.05 -28.70 2.51
C VAL A 166 12.33 -28.71 4.01
N LYS A 167 13.33 -27.95 4.45
CA LYS A 167 13.69 -27.78 5.86
C LYS A 167 12.56 -27.13 6.66
N TYR A 168 11.96 -26.08 6.12
CA TYR A 168 10.91 -25.31 6.79
C TYR A 168 9.48 -25.84 6.54
N LYS A 169 9.32 -26.83 5.65
CA LYS A 169 8.01 -27.40 5.25
C LYS A 169 7.21 -28.08 6.35
N LYS A 170 7.75 -28.25 7.56
CA LYS A 170 7.04 -28.87 8.68
C LYS A 170 6.00 -27.95 9.33
N THR A 171 6.05 -26.66 9.09
CA THR A 171 5.03 -25.71 9.57
C THR A 171 4.21 -25.18 8.41
N LYS A 172 2.90 -25.09 8.62
CA LYS A 172 1.85 -24.98 7.61
C LYS A 172 2.07 -23.82 6.64
N GLY A 173 2.78 -24.08 5.54
CA GLY A 173 2.87 -23.15 4.43
C GLY A 173 1.47 -22.80 3.95
N ARG A 174 1.13 -21.52 3.94
CA ARG A 174 -0.13 -21.01 3.39
C ARG A 174 -0.30 -21.55 1.97
N VAL A 175 -1.40 -22.25 1.76
CA VAL A 175 -1.73 -22.98 0.53
C VAL A 175 -2.16 -21.97 -0.53
N ASP A 176 -1.22 -21.52 -1.37
CA ASP A 176 -1.52 -20.78 -2.60
C ASP A 176 -0.70 -21.30 -3.80
N ASP A 177 -0.32 -22.58 -3.77
CA ASP A 177 0.44 -23.20 -4.87
C ASP A 177 -0.33 -24.36 -5.52
N SER A 178 -1.38 -23.98 -6.27
CA SER A 178 -2.07 -24.89 -7.20
C SER A 178 -1.16 -25.33 -8.36
N GLN A 179 -0.08 -24.58 -8.64
CA GLN A 179 0.87 -24.87 -9.72
C GLN A 179 1.90 -25.95 -9.32
N LEU A 180 2.35 -25.99 -8.07
CA LEU A 180 3.24 -27.06 -7.57
C LEU A 180 2.55 -28.42 -7.40
N GLN A 181 1.22 -28.47 -7.19
CA GLN A 181 0.50 -29.75 -7.16
C GLN A 181 0.56 -30.46 -8.52
N ASN A 182 0.43 -29.71 -9.63
CA ASN A 182 0.46 -30.30 -10.97
C ASN A 182 1.84 -30.83 -11.38
N ARG A 183 2.94 -30.27 -10.85
CA ARG A 183 4.30 -30.78 -11.12
C ARG A 183 4.68 -32.04 -10.35
N ARG A 184 3.95 -32.38 -9.28
CA ARG A 184 4.21 -33.58 -8.46
C ARG A 184 3.56 -34.85 -9.00
N GLY A 185 2.69 -34.75 -10.01
CA GLY A 185 1.97 -35.89 -10.56
C GLY A 185 2.77 -36.80 -11.50
N SER A 186 4.00 -36.44 -11.91
CA SER A 186 4.69 -37.14 -13.01
C SER A 186 6.04 -37.78 -12.70
N ILE A 187 6.53 -37.75 -11.46
CA ILE A 187 7.81 -38.40 -11.12
C ILE A 187 7.52 -39.67 -10.31
N SER A 188 7.60 -40.80 -11.01
CA SER A 188 7.47 -42.13 -10.42
C SER A 188 8.64 -42.40 -9.48
N VAL A 189 8.35 -42.80 -8.23
CA VAL A 189 9.36 -43.19 -7.22
C VAL A 189 10.29 -44.32 -7.73
N ARG A 190 9.87 -45.09 -8.74
CA ARG A 190 10.73 -46.10 -9.39
C ARG A 190 11.93 -45.51 -10.13
N GLU A 191 11.84 -44.28 -10.65
CA GLU A 191 12.96 -43.65 -11.36
C GLU A 191 14.03 -43.09 -10.41
N LEU A 192 13.63 -42.69 -9.19
CA LEU A 192 14.56 -42.19 -8.17
C LEU A 192 15.39 -43.30 -7.49
N VAL A 193 14.90 -44.55 -7.53
CA VAL A 193 15.52 -45.68 -6.82
C VAL A 193 16.15 -46.70 -7.80
N GLY A 194 15.80 -46.68 -9.08
CA GLY A 194 16.24 -47.68 -10.07
C GLY A 194 17.64 -47.49 -10.68
N GLY A 195 18.41 -46.47 -10.28
CA GLY A 195 19.67 -46.11 -10.92
C GLY A 195 20.91 -46.95 -10.56
N LYS A 196 20.78 -48.01 -9.76
CA LYS A 196 21.91 -48.88 -9.40
C LYS A 196 21.53 -50.36 -9.36
N GLU A 197 21.34 -50.97 -10.53
CA GLU A 197 21.77 -52.37 -10.74
C GLU A 197 21.66 -52.77 -12.22
N LYS A 198 22.79 -52.93 -12.90
CA LYS A 198 23.35 -54.25 -13.25
C LYS A 198 24.59 -54.11 -14.15
N ARG A 199 25.53 -55.01 -13.85
CA ARG A 199 26.73 -55.38 -14.61
C ARG A 199 26.38 -55.85 -16.01
#